data_AF-A0A562VLG1-F1
#
_entry.id   AF-A0A562VLG1-F1
#
_cell.length_a   1.000
_cell.length_b   1.000
_cell.length_c   1.000
_cell.angle_alpha   90.00
_cell.angle_beta   90.00
_cell.angle_gamma   90.00
#
_symmetry.space_group_name_H-M   'P 1'
#
loop_
_entity.id
_entity.type
_entity.pdbx_description
1 polymer ?
#
loop_
_entity_poly.entity_id
_entity_poly.type
_entity_poly.pdbx_seq_one_letter_code
_entity_poly.pdbx_strand_id
1 'polypeptide(L)'
;MIRKISAAFAGGAVGGFVDSFNIWFMGRAGISDLIGLSMKPEFTAPWLYQRMIWGGIWMLLLLLPLLRGKFILRGCLFSLLPSAMMLFLVLPGMGKGVLGLGFGAVTPIVVIGLNCIYGMVASLWYRKGAA
;
A
#
# COMPACT_ATOMS: atom_id res chain seq x y z
N MET A 1 14.01 -19.54 -8.84
CA MET A 1 13.42 -19.08 -7.57
C MET A 1 13.77 -17.63 -7.27
N ILE A 2 15.04 -17.25 -7.36
CA ILE A 2 15.55 -15.86 -7.18
C ILE A 2 14.76 -14.83 -8.01
N ARG A 3 14.51 -15.09 -9.31
CA ARG A 3 13.73 -14.19 -10.18
C ARG A 3 12.33 -13.88 -9.67
N LYS A 4 11.66 -14.86 -9.05
CA LYS A 4 10.30 -14.66 -8.49
C LYS A 4 10.36 -13.79 -7.23
N ILE A 5 11.34 -14.04 -6.37
CA ILE A 5 11.56 -13.27 -5.14
C ILE A 5 11.88 -11.82 -5.50
N SER A 6 12.80 -11.59 -6.43
CA SER A 6 13.16 -10.23 -6.88
C SER A 6 11.97 -9.52 -7.52
N ALA A 7 11.20 -10.20 -8.38
CA ALA A 7 10.02 -9.63 -9.01
C ALA A 7 8.93 -9.27 -7.99
N ALA A 8 8.73 -10.09 -6.95
CA ALA A 8 7.75 -9.83 -5.90
C ALA A 8 8.14 -8.63 -5.04
N PHE A 9 9.40 -8.58 -4.60
CA PHE A 9 9.93 -7.45 -3.82
C PHE A 9 9.93 -6.15 -4.64
N ALA A 10 10.45 -6.17 -5.86
CA ALA A 10 10.48 -5.00 -6.74
C ALA A 10 9.07 -4.52 -7.07
N GLY A 11 8.13 -5.44 -7.34
CA GLY A 11 6.73 -5.08 -7.56
C GLY A 11 6.09 -4.42 -6.35
N GLY A 12 6.37 -4.93 -5.15
CA GLY A 12 5.94 -4.31 -3.90
C GLY A 12 6.56 -2.94 -3.65
N ALA A 13 7.85 -2.77 -3.95
CA ALA A 13 8.53 -1.47 -3.80
C ALA A 13 7.95 -0.42 -4.76
N VAL A 14 7.70 -0.79 -6.03
CA VAL A 14 7.05 0.08 -7.02
C VAL A 14 5.62 0.40 -6.59
N GLY A 15 4.86 -0.59 -6.12
CA GLY A 15 3.51 -0.33 -5.63
C GLY A 15 3.51 0.56 -4.38
N GLY A 16 4.47 0.39 -3.47
CA GLY A 16 4.64 1.25 -2.29
C GLY A 16 5.00 2.69 -2.67
N PHE A 17 5.77 2.88 -3.74
CA PHE A 17 6.00 4.20 -4.34
C PHE A 17 4.69 4.80 -4.88
N VAL A 18 3.91 4.05 -5.66
CA VAL A 18 2.63 4.52 -6.21
C VAL A 18 1.64 4.91 -5.11
N ASP A 19 1.51 4.09 -4.07
CA ASP A 19 0.68 4.38 -2.90
C ASP A 19 1.13 5.67 -2.17
N SER A 20 2.44 5.81 -1.96
CA SER A 20 3.04 6.99 -1.31
C SER A 20 2.88 8.27 -2.15
N PHE A 21 3.01 8.15 -3.46
CA PHE A 21 2.78 9.26 -4.39
C PHE A 21 1.32 9.69 -4.40
N ASN A 22 0.38 8.73 -4.45
CA ASN A 22 -1.05 9.01 -4.46
C ASN A 22 -1.49 9.75 -3.20
N ILE A 23 -1.08 9.28 -2.01
CA ILE A 23 -1.49 9.93 -0.75
C ILE A 23 -0.89 11.33 -0.60
N TRP A 24 0.35 11.53 -1.03
CA TRP A 24 0.97 12.85 -1.05
C TRP A 24 0.29 13.79 -2.04
N PHE A 25 0.02 13.31 -3.25
CA PHE A 25 -0.65 14.09 -4.29
C PHE A 25 -2.06 14.49 -3.85
N MET A 26 -2.83 13.59 -3.22
CA MET A 26 -4.14 13.90 -2.64
C MET A 26 -4.05 15.01 -1.59
N GLY A 27 -3.02 14.98 -0.74
CA GLY A 27 -2.76 16.02 0.25
C GLY A 27 -2.40 17.36 -0.38
N ARG A 28 -1.59 17.37 -1.44
CA ARG A 28 -1.14 18.58 -2.13
C ARG A 28 -2.22 19.20 -3.03
N ALA A 29 -3.05 18.37 -3.67
CA ALA A 29 -4.14 18.81 -4.55
C ALA A 29 -5.39 19.26 -3.77
N GLY A 30 -5.38 19.17 -2.44
CA GLY A 30 -6.52 19.52 -1.59
C GLY A 30 -7.65 18.47 -1.60
N ILE A 31 -7.49 17.35 -2.29
CA ILE A 31 -8.47 16.25 -2.33
C ILE A 31 -8.68 15.69 -0.93
N SER A 32 -7.61 15.55 -0.15
CA SER A 32 -7.70 15.10 1.25
C SER A 32 -8.61 16.02 2.08
N ASP A 33 -8.55 17.34 1.90
CA ASP A 33 -9.41 18.29 2.61
C ASP A 33 -10.87 18.18 2.15
N LEU A 34 -11.12 18.00 0.85
CA LEU A 34 -12.46 17.85 0.29
C LEU A 34 -13.21 16.62 0.82
N ILE A 35 -12.48 15.54 1.08
CA ILE A 35 -13.07 14.29 1.61
C ILE A 35 -13.02 14.21 3.14
N GLY A 36 -12.58 15.27 3.83
CA GLY A 36 -12.49 15.30 5.30
C GLY A 36 -11.36 14.42 5.88
N LEU A 37 -10.28 14.23 5.12
CA LEU A 37 -9.07 13.51 5.51
C LEU A 37 -7.96 14.51 5.88
N SER A 38 -7.61 14.58 7.17
CA SER A 38 -6.54 15.46 7.68
C SER A 38 -5.12 14.92 7.46
N MET A 39 -4.97 13.81 6.74
CA MET A 39 -3.69 13.15 6.52
C MET A 39 -2.90 13.84 5.39
N LYS A 40 -1.82 14.53 5.76
CA LYS A 40 -0.93 15.25 4.82
C LYS A 40 0.52 14.85 5.07
N PRO A 41 0.98 13.72 4.53
CA PRO A 41 2.37 13.32 4.69
C PRO A 41 3.30 14.22 3.87
N GLU A 42 4.47 14.52 4.41
CA GLU A 42 5.54 15.18 3.67
C GLU A 42 6.27 14.17 2.78
N PHE A 43 6.54 14.55 1.52
CA PHE A 43 7.24 13.70 0.56
C PHE A 43 8.75 13.78 0.75
N THR A 44 9.22 13.28 1.89
CA THR A 44 10.65 13.23 2.21
C THR A 44 11.25 11.88 1.80
N ALA A 45 12.54 11.88 1.45
CA ALA A 45 13.25 10.65 1.07
C ALA A 45 13.22 9.56 2.15
N PRO A 46 13.44 9.86 3.46
CA PRO A 46 13.36 8.83 4.51
C PRO A 46 11.97 8.20 4.62
N TRP A 47 10.91 9.02 4.55
CA TRP A 47 9.52 8.55 4.61
C TRP A 47 9.18 7.64 3.42
N LEU A 48 9.55 8.06 2.21
CA LEU A 48 9.31 7.29 1.00
C LEU A 48 10.10 5.98 0.99
N TYR A 49 11.38 6.02 1.36
CA TYR A 49 12.26 4.85 1.40
C TYR A 49 11.68 3.77 2.31
N GLN A 50 11.28 4.13 3.53
CA GLN A 50 10.69 3.20 4.48
C GLN A 50 9.42 2.53 3.89
N ARG A 51 8.53 3.29 3.26
CA ARG A 51 7.31 2.76 2.65
C ARG A 51 7.59 1.83 1.47
N MET A 52 8.58 2.15 0.64
CA MET A 52 8.99 1.28 -0.46
C MET A 52 9.54 -0.07 0.04
N ILE A 53 10.40 -0.06 1.06
CA ILE A 53 10.96 -1.29 1.63
C ILE A 53 9.87 -2.16 2.25
N TRP A 54 9.01 -1.58 3.10
CA TRP A 54 7.90 -2.31 3.70
C TRP A 54 6.91 -2.82 2.63
N GLY A 55 6.61 -2.00 1.63
CA GLY A 55 5.78 -2.39 0.48
C GLY A 55 6.36 -3.59 -0.27
N GLY A 56 7.68 -3.64 -0.44
CA GLY A 56 8.41 -4.78 -1.01
C GLY A 56 8.27 -6.05 -0.17
N ILE A 57 8.49 -5.94 1.14
CA ILE A 57 8.41 -7.08 2.08
C ILE A 57 7.00 -7.68 2.07
N TRP A 58 5.97 -6.84 2.15
CA TRP A 58 4.58 -7.30 2.16
C TRP A 58 4.18 -8.04 0.88
N MET A 59 4.74 -7.67 -0.28
CA MET A 59 4.42 -8.34 -1.55
C MET A 59 5.23 -9.60 -1.82
N LEU A 60 6.15 -9.99 -0.94
CA LEU A 60 6.69 -11.35 -0.96
C LEU A 60 5.59 -12.40 -0.77
N LEU A 61 4.42 -12.02 -0.24
CA LEU A 61 3.22 -12.85 -0.20
C LEU A 61 2.75 -13.31 -1.58
N LEU A 62 3.10 -12.60 -2.67
CA LEU A 62 2.85 -13.03 -4.04
C LEU A 62 3.63 -14.30 -4.44
N LEU A 63 4.51 -14.81 -3.59
CA LEU A 63 5.13 -16.11 -3.76
C LEU A 63 4.20 -17.26 -3.35
N LEU A 64 3.22 -17.02 -2.45
CA LEU A 64 2.28 -18.04 -2.00
C LEU A 64 1.35 -18.49 -3.14
N PRO A 65 1.07 -19.78 -3.29
CA PRO A 65 0.35 -20.32 -4.45
C PRO A 65 -1.17 -20.07 -4.46
N LEU A 66 -1.65 -18.96 -3.89
CA LEU A 66 -3.07 -18.59 -3.83
C LEU A 66 -3.52 -17.81 -5.07
N LEU A 67 -4.76 -18.00 -5.53
CA LEU A 67 -5.42 -17.22 -6.59
C LEU A 67 -4.62 -17.08 -7.90
N ARG A 68 -3.91 -18.14 -8.34
CA ARG A 68 -3.04 -18.12 -9.53
C ARG A 68 -3.73 -17.64 -10.82
N GLY A 69 -5.05 -17.81 -10.94
CA GLY A 69 -5.83 -17.38 -12.11
C GLY A 69 -6.31 -15.93 -12.10
N LYS A 70 -6.33 -15.25 -10.94
CA LYS A 70 -6.90 -13.89 -10.78
C LYS A 70 -5.86 -12.92 -10.22
N PHE A 71 -4.87 -12.54 -11.03
CA PHE A 71 -3.72 -11.75 -10.60
C PHE A 71 -4.09 -10.39 -9.97
N ILE A 72 -5.07 -9.66 -10.51
CA ILE A 72 -5.51 -8.38 -9.93
C ILE A 72 -6.10 -8.60 -8.53
N LEU A 73 -7.06 -9.53 -8.43
CA LEU A 73 -7.72 -9.86 -7.16
C LEU A 73 -6.72 -10.38 -6.11
N ARG A 74 -5.73 -11.13 -6.55
CA ARG A 74 -4.64 -11.63 -5.71
C ARG A 74 -3.82 -10.50 -5.11
N GLY A 75 -3.49 -9.48 -5.90
CA GLY A 75 -2.81 -8.28 -5.44
C GLY A 75 -3.63 -7.54 -4.37
N CYS A 76 -4.90 -7.27 -4.66
CA CYS A 76 -5.82 -6.62 -3.72
C CYS A 76 -5.99 -7.42 -2.42
N LEU A 77 -6.08 -8.75 -2.51
CA LEU A 77 -6.24 -9.60 -1.33
C LEU A 77 -5.00 -9.51 -0.43
N PHE A 78 -3.80 -9.60 -0.99
CA PHE A 78 -2.58 -9.51 -0.20
C PHE A 78 -2.32 -8.10 0.34
N SER A 79 -2.80 -7.05 -0.33
CA SER A 79 -2.71 -5.68 0.19
C SER A 79 -3.66 -5.40 1.36
N LEU A 80 -4.63 -6.28 1.65
CA LEU A 80 -5.45 -6.17 2.87
C LEU A 80 -4.64 -6.39 4.14
N LEU A 81 -3.56 -7.18 4.10
CA LEU A 81 -2.69 -7.42 5.25
C LEU A 81 -1.93 -6.15 5.68
N PRO A 82 -1.20 -5.45 4.80
CA PRO A 82 -0.62 -4.15 5.14
C PRO A 82 -1.69 -3.11 5.48
N SER A 83 -2.89 -3.18 4.87
CA SER A 83 -4.02 -2.30 5.26
C SER A 83 -4.45 -2.53 6.70
N ALA A 84 -4.59 -3.80 7.11
CA ALA A 84 -4.94 -4.16 8.48
C ALA A 84 -3.84 -3.71 9.46
N MET A 85 -2.57 -3.95 9.14
CA MET A 85 -1.46 -3.45 9.96
C MET A 85 -1.52 -1.92 10.10
N MET A 86 -1.78 -1.19 9.01
CA MET A 86 -1.89 0.26 9.04
C MET A 86 -3.05 0.71 9.94
N LEU A 87 -4.23 0.12 9.80
CA LEU A 87 -5.46 0.53 10.51
C LEU A 87 -5.50 0.13 11.99
N PHE A 88 -4.91 -1.01 12.34
CA PHE A 88 -5.00 -1.59 13.69
C PHE A 88 -3.72 -1.43 14.52
N LEU A 89 -2.56 -1.20 13.90
CA LEU A 89 -1.28 -1.08 14.63
C LEU A 89 -0.63 0.29 14.44
N VAL A 90 -0.43 0.71 13.19
CA VAL A 90 0.32 1.95 12.90
C VAL A 90 -0.48 3.20 13.28
N LEU A 91 -1.72 3.33 12.78
CA LEU A 91 -2.55 4.49 13.07
C LEU A 91 -2.89 4.65 14.56
N PRO A 92 -3.23 3.58 15.30
CA PRO A 92 -3.36 3.66 16.76
C PRO A 92 -2.06 4.05 17.46
N GLY A 93 -0.92 3.49 17.03
CA GLY A 93 0.39 3.84 17.56
C GLY A 93 0.78 5.32 17.35
N MET A 94 0.22 5.96 16.32
CA MET A 94 0.35 7.41 16.08
C MET A 94 -0.63 8.27 16.91
N GLY A 95 -1.42 7.65 17.81
CA GLY A 95 -2.43 8.33 18.62
C GLY A 95 -3.69 8.74 17.85
N LYS A 96 -3.95 8.13 16.69
CA LYS A 96 -5.07 8.51 15.78
C LYS A 96 -6.28 7.59 15.90
N GLY A 97 -6.28 6.71 16.90
CA GLY A 97 -7.33 5.75 17.17
C GLY A 97 -7.34 4.56 16.22
N VAL A 98 -8.08 3.52 16.61
CA VAL A 98 -8.36 2.34 15.75
C VAL A 98 -9.08 2.81 14.49
N LEU A 99 -8.68 2.27 13.33
CA LEU A 99 -9.14 2.69 12.01
C LEU A 99 -8.67 4.10 11.58
N GLY A 100 -7.88 4.81 12.39
CA GLY A 100 -7.39 6.14 12.05
C GLY A 100 -8.48 7.20 12.00
N LEU A 101 -9.58 7.01 12.74
CA LEU A 101 -10.71 7.96 12.79
C LEU A 101 -10.28 9.37 13.21
N GLY A 102 -9.15 9.51 13.92
CA GLY A 102 -8.55 10.80 14.25
C GLY A 102 -8.01 11.60 13.05
N PHE A 103 -7.88 10.98 11.88
CA PHE A 103 -7.61 11.67 10.60
C PHE A 103 -8.87 11.93 9.78
N GLY A 104 -10.03 11.44 10.20
CA GLY A 104 -11.29 11.53 9.47
C GLY A 104 -11.96 10.17 9.31
N ALA A 105 -13.30 10.15 9.24
CA ALA A 105 -14.08 8.91 9.11
C ALA A 105 -13.81 8.14 7.80
N VAL A 106 -13.31 8.84 6.77
CA VAL A 106 -12.97 8.26 5.46
C VAL A 106 -11.63 7.52 5.44
N THR A 107 -10.81 7.65 6.48
CA THR A 107 -9.44 7.09 6.54
C THR A 107 -9.38 5.60 6.17
N PRO A 108 -10.26 4.72 6.67
CA PRO A 108 -10.21 3.29 6.34
C PRO A 108 -10.44 3.01 4.86
N ILE A 109 -11.36 3.74 4.24
CA ILE A 109 -11.71 3.60 2.83
C ILE A 109 -10.53 4.01 1.97
N VAL A 110 -9.89 5.14 2.31
CA VAL A 110 -8.71 5.63 1.59
C VAL A 110 -7.54 4.66 1.75
N VAL A 111 -7.27 4.18 2.97
CA VAL A 111 -6.17 3.24 3.23
C VAL A 111 -6.37 1.95 2.45
N ILE A 112 -7.57 1.36 2.47
CA ILE A 112 -7.86 0.12 1.73
C ILE A 112 -7.80 0.37 0.22
N GLY A 113 -8.36 1.49 -0.26
CA GLY A 113 -8.38 1.84 -1.68
C GLY A 113 -6.98 2.03 -2.26
N LEU A 114 -6.14 2.81 -1.59
CA LEU A 114 -4.76 3.05 -2.03
C LEU A 114 -3.90 1.78 -1.93
N ASN A 115 -4.06 0.99 -0.86
CA ASN A 115 -3.39 -0.30 -0.75
C ASN A 115 -3.84 -1.28 -1.84
N CYS A 116 -5.12 -1.29 -2.23
CA CYS A 116 -5.58 -2.09 -3.37
C CYS A 116 -4.86 -1.69 -4.67
N ILE A 117 -4.67 -0.39 -4.92
CA ILE A 117 -3.87 0.09 -6.07
C ILE A 117 -2.43 -0.43 -5.97
N TYR A 118 -1.81 -0.34 -4.79
CA TYR A 118 -0.49 -0.92 -4.52
C TYR A 118 -0.43 -2.42 -4.84
N GLY A 119 -1.41 -3.20 -4.37
CA GLY A 119 -1.49 -4.64 -4.60
C GLY A 119 -1.65 -4.98 -6.08
N MET A 120 -2.48 -4.22 -6.81
CA MET A 120 -2.65 -4.38 -8.25
C MET A 120 -1.34 -4.12 -9.01
N VAL A 121 -0.66 -3.02 -8.72
CA VAL A 121 0.63 -2.66 -9.32
C VAL A 121 1.67 -3.74 -9.03
N ALA A 122 1.78 -4.19 -7.78
CA ALA A 122 2.73 -5.22 -7.37
C ALA A 122 2.47 -6.55 -8.07
N SER A 123 1.21 -6.96 -8.18
CA SER A 123 0.84 -8.21 -8.85
C SER A 123 1.07 -8.17 -10.37
N LEU A 124 0.81 -7.02 -11.00
CA LEU A 124 1.11 -6.80 -12.43
C LEU A 124 2.61 -6.87 -12.68
N TRP A 125 3.41 -6.22 -11.84
CA TRP A 125 4.86 -6.25 -11.93
C TRP A 125 5.40 -7.66 -11.73
N TYR A 126 4.94 -8.35 -10.69
CA TYR A 126 5.32 -9.74 -10.41
C TYR A 126 5.00 -10.65 -11.59
N ARG A 127 3.82 -10.53 -12.20
CA ARG A 127 3.45 -11.35 -13.37
C ARG A 127 4.43 -11.16 -14.54
N LYS A 128 4.82 -9.91 -14.84
CA LYS A 128 5.76 -9.61 -15.93
C LYS A 128 7.19 -10.04 -15.60
N GLY A 129 7.65 -9.87 -14.36
CA GLY A 129 9.02 -10.20 -13.95
C GLY A 129 9.23 -11.68 -13.58
N ALA A 130 8.17 -12.41 -13.23
CA ALA A 130 8.24 -13.82 -12.85
C ALA A 130 8.01 -14.79 -14.01
N ALA A 131 7.34 -14.35 -15.09
CA ALA A 131 7.26 -15.06 -16.38
C ALA A 131 8.67 -15.34 -16.93
#